data_AF-A0A3D0RU56-F1
#
_entry.id   AF-A0A3D0RU56-F1
#
_cell.length_a   1.000
_cell.length_b   1.000
_cell.length_c   1.000
_cell.angle_alpha   90.00
_cell.angle_beta   90.00
_cell.angle_gamma   90.00
#
_symmetry.space_group_name_H-M   'P 1'
#
loop_
_entity.id
_entity.type
_entity.pdbx_description
1 polymer ?
#
loop_
_entity_poly.entity_id
_entity_poly.type
_entity_poly.pdbx_seq_one_letter_code
_entity_poly.pdbx_strand_id
1 'polypeptide(L)'
;MGQPSSEPSAPGSTTPNTIAGSGLAQHLPALLRQARVEKIELDVLHRRPSFQGGEVSPLAQSITKTARDEHRSRGFGFWEFVLSKAVTTDPDTRGALLDAALRHNSDEAIRMRLAREEFIDRLSSGEYENLPPRDLVSFYSSVQVAGEPQSMHLPLLDLGVKTGPDGEASAIAALHALELRGLLFMSGRSYHFYGSDPVTAPELTAILGRAQLLSPIIDSRWVSHQLIDGRCGLRISTDSEKTPDPPTFVTRVGTK
;
A
#
# COMPACT_ATOMS: atom_id res chain seq x y z
N MET A 1 -61.40 5.65 -12.56
CA MET A 1 -60.63 6.78 -12.01
C MET A 1 -59.50 6.20 -11.18
N GLY A 2 -58.26 6.62 -11.42
CA GLY A 2 -57.09 6.19 -10.65
C GLY A 2 -55.96 5.63 -11.53
N GLN A 3 -55.30 6.50 -12.30
CA GLN A 3 -54.00 6.20 -12.90
C GLN A 3 -52.89 6.32 -11.83
N PRO A 4 -51.88 5.44 -11.80
CA PRO A 4 -50.67 5.69 -11.05
C PRO A 4 -49.67 6.50 -11.88
N SER A 5 -49.27 7.64 -11.33
CA SER A 5 -48.29 8.57 -11.87
C SER A 5 -46.88 7.97 -11.87
N SER A 6 -46.23 7.97 -13.02
CA SER A 6 -44.82 7.66 -13.21
C SER A 6 -43.96 8.92 -13.03
N GLU A 7 -43.11 8.94 -12.01
CA GLU A 7 -42.06 9.97 -11.87
C GLU A 7 -40.83 9.62 -12.74
N PRO A 8 -40.20 10.60 -13.41
CA PRO A 8 -39.01 10.36 -14.23
C PRO A 8 -37.74 10.34 -13.36
N SER A 9 -37.00 9.24 -13.42
CA SER A 9 -35.67 9.13 -12.84
C SER A 9 -34.66 9.94 -13.68
N ALA A 10 -34.03 10.94 -13.06
CA ALA A 10 -32.93 11.68 -13.64
C ALA A 10 -31.66 10.81 -13.74
N PRO A 11 -30.87 10.89 -14.84
CA PRO A 11 -29.58 10.23 -14.90
C PRO A 11 -28.58 10.98 -14.02
N GLY A 12 -28.20 10.35 -12.90
CA GLY A 12 -27.11 10.82 -12.06
C GLY A 12 -25.78 10.73 -12.81
N SER A 13 -25.29 11.88 -13.25
CA SER A 13 -23.95 12.07 -13.78
C SER A 13 -22.93 12.01 -12.64
N THR A 14 -22.04 11.04 -12.67
CA THR A 14 -20.76 11.11 -11.96
C THR A 14 -19.66 10.66 -12.90
N THR A 15 -19.24 11.55 -13.78
CA THR A 15 -17.89 11.51 -14.34
C THR A 15 -16.90 11.73 -13.19
N PRO A 16 -15.97 10.80 -12.92
CA PRO A 16 -14.81 11.13 -12.10
C PRO A 16 -14.02 12.18 -12.88
N ASN A 17 -13.96 13.39 -12.34
CA ASN A 17 -13.08 14.43 -12.81
C ASN A 17 -11.67 14.02 -12.39
N THR A 18 -11.04 13.11 -13.14
CA THR A 18 -9.64 12.75 -12.97
C THR A 18 -8.85 14.01 -13.26
N ILE A 19 -8.39 14.69 -12.21
CA ILE A 19 -7.52 15.86 -12.34
C ILE A 19 -6.25 15.36 -13.04
N ALA A 20 -6.13 15.66 -14.33
CA ALA A 20 -4.94 15.38 -15.10
C ALA A 20 -3.77 16.10 -14.41
N GLY A 21 -2.82 15.33 -13.88
CA GLY A 21 -1.62 15.86 -13.24
C GLY A 21 -1.74 16.09 -11.73
N SER A 22 -2.01 15.03 -10.96
CA SER A 22 -1.72 14.97 -9.52
C SER A 22 -1.15 13.61 -9.09
N GLY A 23 -0.74 12.75 -10.02
CA GLY A 23 -0.34 11.36 -9.74
C GLY A 23 1.15 11.16 -9.46
N LEU A 24 1.55 9.90 -9.22
CA LEU A 24 2.97 9.53 -9.03
C LEU A 24 3.87 10.05 -10.16
N ALA A 25 3.43 9.95 -11.41
CA ALA A 25 4.19 10.37 -12.60
C ALA A 25 4.62 11.84 -12.57
N GLN A 26 3.89 12.71 -11.88
CA GLN A 26 4.20 14.13 -11.83
C GLN A 26 5.19 14.49 -10.70
N HIS A 27 5.09 13.81 -9.56
CA HIS A 27 5.82 14.20 -8.35
C HIS A 27 7.02 13.30 -8.04
N LEU A 28 6.91 12.00 -8.29
CA LEU A 28 7.96 11.04 -7.98
C LEU A 28 9.27 11.30 -8.77
N PRO A 29 9.25 11.70 -10.07
CA PRO A 29 10.47 12.01 -10.80
C PRO A 29 11.34 13.09 -10.12
N ALA A 30 10.72 14.14 -9.59
CA ALA A 30 11.44 15.22 -8.91
C ALA A 30 12.08 14.72 -7.61
N LEU A 31 11.37 13.90 -6.82
CA LEU A 31 11.91 13.27 -5.62
C LEU A 31 13.11 12.37 -5.96
N LEU A 32 12.99 11.50 -6.97
CA LEU A 32 14.06 10.57 -7.34
C LEU A 32 15.33 11.31 -7.80
N ARG A 33 15.16 12.40 -8.56
CA ARG A 33 16.28 13.26 -8.97
C ARG A 33 16.91 13.98 -7.80
N GLN A 34 16.10 14.53 -6.88
CA GLN A 34 16.57 15.19 -5.66
C GLN A 34 17.35 14.21 -4.76
N ALA A 35 16.86 12.99 -4.62
CA ALA A 35 17.50 11.90 -3.88
C ALA A 35 18.70 11.28 -4.64
N ARG A 36 19.05 11.81 -5.81
CA ARG A 36 20.15 11.33 -6.68
C ARG A 36 20.07 9.83 -6.99
N VAL A 37 18.86 9.29 -7.08
CA VAL A 37 18.63 7.89 -7.45
C VAL A 37 19.03 7.67 -8.90
N GLU A 38 19.82 6.64 -9.18
CA GLU A 38 20.25 6.25 -10.53
C GLU A 38 19.51 5.01 -11.03
N LYS A 39 19.22 4.07 -10.12
CA LYS A 39 18.52 2.82 -10.43
C LYS A 39 17.45 2.52 -9.40
N ILE A 40 16.32 2.03 -9.89
CA ILE A 40 15.14 1.66 -9.10
C ILE A 40 14.94 0.15 -9.23
N GLU A 41 14.52 -0.48 -8.13
CA GLU A 41 13.99 -1.85 -8.16
C GLU A 41 12.47 -1.85 -8.18
N LEU A 42 11.91 -2.71 -9.03
CA LEU A 42 10.49 -3.03 -9.07
C LEU A 42 10.33 -4.54 -8.90
N ASP A 43 9.23 -4.97 -8.30
CA ASP A 43 8.78 -6.35 -8.45
C ASP A 43 7.45 -6.39 -9.21
N VAL A 44 7.34 -7.35 -10.12
CA VAL A 44 6.11 -7.71 -10.84
C VAL A 44 5.63 -9.04 -10.29
N LEU A 45 4.37 -9.11 -9.86
CA LEU A 45 3.81 -10.32 -9.29
C LEU A 45 2.36 -10.53 -9.73
N HIS A 46 1.98 -11.79 -9.90
CA HIS A 46 0.59 -12.19 -10.06
C HIS A 46 0.00 -12.54 -8.69
N ARG A 47 -0.91 -11.71 -8.18
CA ARG A 47 -1.43 -11.84 -6.81
C ARG A 47 -2.36 -13.04 -6.70
N ARG A 48 -2.10 -13.92 -5.74
CA ARG A 48 -3.04 -14.97 -5.33
C ARG A 48 -4.36 -14.40 -4.81
N PRO A 49 -5.47 -15.16 -4.90
CA PRO A 49 -6.71 -14.81 -4.21
C PRO A 49 -6.48 -14.51 -2.74
N SER A 50 -7.23 -13.53 -2.20
CA SER A 50 -7.17 -13.22 -0.78
C SER A 50 -7.71 -14.39 0.05
N PHE A 51 -7.03 -14.75 1.14
CA PHE A 51 -7.42 -15.84 2.05
C PHE A 51 -8.88 -15.70 2.49
N GLN A 52 -9.76 -16.65 2.14
CA GLN A 52 -11.19 -16.57 2.46
C GLN A 52 -11.56 -17.35 3.72
N GLY A 53 -10.73 -18.29 4.16
CA GLY A 53 -10.99 -19.20 5.27
C GLY A 53 -11.88 -20.39 4.92
N GLY A 54 -12.63 -20.33 3.81
CA GLY A 54 -13.47 -21.44 3.35
C GLY A 54 -12.67 -22.65 2.87
N GLU A 55 -11.43 -22.41 2.44
CA GLU A 55 -10.44 -23.43 2.11
C GLU A 55 -9.91 -24.20 3.33
N VAL A 56 -10.18 -23.71 4.55
CA VAL A 56 -9.76 -24.31 5.82
C VAL A 56 -10.92 -25.02 6.50
N SER A 57 -11.95 -24.26 6.90
CA SER A 57 -13.12 -24.79 7.61
C SER A 57 -14.28 -23.79 7.58
N PRO A 58 -15.54 -24.24 7.78
CA PRO A 58 -16.68 -23.32 7.92
C PRO A 58 -16.50 -22.31 9.06
N LEU A 59 -15.84 -22.72 10.15
CA LEU A 59 -15.53 -21.85 11.28
C LEU A 59 -14.51 -20.77 10.88
N ALA A 60 -13.42 -21.14 10.20
CA ALA A 60 -12.45 -20.18 9.69
C ALA A 60 -13.11 -19.16 8.75
N GLN A 61 -13.99 -19.61 7.85
CA GLN A 61 -14.75 -18.72 6.96
C GLN A 61 -15.63 -17.73 7.71
N SER A 62 -16.29 -18.17 8.79
CA SER A 62 -17.10 -17.31 9.64
C SER A 62 -16.26 -16.24 10.36
N ILE A 63 -15.10 -16.64 10.88
CA ILE A 63 -14.14 -15.74 11.53
C ILE A 63 -13.62 -14.70 10.54
N THR A 64 -13.16 -15.11 9.35
CA THR A 64 -12.63 -14.19 8.33
C THR A 64 -13.70 -13.26 7.79
N LYS A 65 -14.94 -13.71 7.64
CA LYS A 65 -16.07 -12.85 7.25
C LYS A 65 -16.29 -11.75 8.29
N THR A 66 -16.39 -12.12 9.56
CA THR A 66 -16.57 -11.16 10.66
C THR A 66 -15.40 -10.19 10.75
N ALA A 67 -14.16 -10.69 10.61
CA ALA A 67 -12.96 -9.86 10.61
C ALA A 67 -12.95 -8.84 9.46
N ARG A 68 -13.46 -9.19 8.27
CA ARG A 68 -13.62 -8.25 7.16
C ARG A 68 -14.63 -7.16 7.47
N ASP A 69 -15.74 -7.51 8.08
CA ASP A 69 -16.78 -6.54 8.42
C ASP A 69 -16.26 -5.54 9.46
N GLU A 70 -15.57 -6.03 10.50
CA GLU A 70 -14.86 -5.18 11.47
C GLU A 70 -13.81 -4.29 10.80
N HIS A 71 -12.96 -4.87 9.93
CA HIS A 71 -11.95 -4.11 9.20
C HIS A 71 -12.56 -3.04 8.29
N ARG A 72 -13.67 -3.33 7.61
CA ARG A 72 -14.39 -2.34 6.78
C ARG A 72 -14.95 -1.20 7.63
N SER A 73 -15.43 -1.51 8.85
CA SER A 73 -15.97 -0.52 9.78
C SER A 73 -14.90 0.38 10.38
N ARG A 74 -13.77 -0.20 10.83
CA ARG A 74 -12.72 0.51 11.58
C ARG A 74 -11.57 1.02 10.71
N GLY A 75 -11.32 0.37 9.58
CA GLY A 75 -10.21 0.65 8.67
C GLY A 75 -8.95 -0.21 8.89
N PHE A 76 -8.84 -0.94 10.00
CA PHE A 76 -7.65 -1.73 10.36
C PHE A 76 -8.04 -2.99 11.16
N GLY A 77 -7.07 -3.83 11.52
CA GLY A 77 -7.27 -4.88 12.54
C GLY A 77 -7.77 -6.24 12.04
N PHE A 78 -7.74 -6.53 10.72
CA PHE A 78 -8.25 -7.80 10.19
C PHE A 78 -7.56 -9.01 10.83
N TRP A 79 -6.22 -9.04 10.83
CA TRP A 79 -5.48 -10.19 11.35
C TRP A 79 -5.46 -10.23 12.87
N GLU A 80 -5.42 -9.07 13.54
CA GLU A 80 -5.56 -8.96 14.99
C GLU A 80 -6.88 -9.59 15.44
N PHE A 81 -7.97 -9.32 14.73
CA PHE A 81 -9.26 -9.97 14.98
C PHE A 81 -9.19 -11.48 14.73
N VAL A 82 -8.72 -11.91 13.55
CA VAL A 82 -8.63 -13.34 13.20
C VAL A 82 -7.81 -14.11 14.24
N LEU A 83 -6.64 -13.60 14.59
CA LEU A 83 -5.73 -14.22 15.55
C LEU A 83 -6.31 -14.23 16.96
N SER A 84 -7.03 -13.18 17.37
CA SER A 84 -7.73 -13.17 18.67
C SER A 84 -8.76 -14.29 18.77
N LYS A 85 -9.44 -14.64 17.66
CA LYS A 85 -10.41 -15.73 17.62
C LYS A 85 -9.74 -17.10 17.54
N ALA A 86 -8.63 -17.20 16.80
CA ALA A 86 -7.87 -18.45 16.64
C ALA A 86 -7.42 -19.07 17.97
N VAL A 87 -7.18 -18.25 19.01
CA VAL A 87 -6.83 -18.72 20.37
C VAL A 87 -7.85 -19.72 20.92
N THR A 88 -9.13 -19.55 20.60
CA THR A 88 -10.23 -20.36 21.15
C THR A 88 -10.80 -21.39 20.17
N THR A 89 -10.28 -21.49 18.94
CA THR A 89 -10.75 -22.50 17.96
C THR A 89 -10.11 -23.86 18.21
N ASP A 90 -10.60 -24.89 17.52
CA ASP A 90 -9.94 -26.19 17.45
C ASP A 90 -8.51 -26.08 16.88
N PRO A 91 -7.61 -27.05 17.20
CA PRO A 91 -6.21 -27.00 16.79
C PRO A 91 -5.98 -26.89 15.29
N ASP A 92 -6.78 -27.59 14.47
CA ASP A 92 -6.60 -27.63 13.01
C ASP A 92 -6.95 -26.27 12.40
N THR A 93 -8.10 -25.70 12.77
CA THR A 93 -8.49 -24.34 12.36
C THR A 93 -7.47 -23.31 12.83
N ARG A 94 -6.98 -23.43 14.07
CA ARG A 94 -5.97 -22.52 14.61
C ARG A 94 -4.68 -22.56 13.81
N GLY A 95 -4.15 -23.76 13.55
CA GLY A 95 -2.93 -23.96 12.79
C GLY A 95 -3.02 -23.33 11.41
N ALA A 96 -4.10 -23.61 10.68
CA ALA A 96 -4.30 -23.06 9.35
C ALA A 96 -4.48 -21.53 9.32
N LEU A 97 -5.10 -20.93 10.34
CA LEU A 97 -5.18 -19.47 10.47
C LEU A 97 -3.81 -18.83 10.74
N LEU A 98 -2.97 -19.49 11.54
CA LEU A 98 -1.58 -19.05 11.79
C LEU A 98 -0.73 -19.16 10.52
N ASP A 99 -0.84 -20.28 9.80
CA ASP A 99 -0.13 -20.47 8.52
C ASP A 99 -0.55 -19.43 7.48
N ALA A 100 -1.85 -19.11 7.42
CA ALA A 100 -2.35 -18.06 6.56
C ALA A 100 -1.85 -16.67 6.99
N ALA A 101 -1.73 -16.41 8.29
CA ALA A 101 -1.21 -15.15 8.82
C ALA A 101 0.29 -14.97 8.54
N LEU A 102 1.07 -16.04 8.57
CA LEU A 102 2.52 -16.00 8.32
C LEU A 102 2.88 -16.03 6.82
N ARG A 103 1.92 -16.30 5.94
CA ARG A 103 2.16 -16.38 4.50
C ARG A 103 2.78 -15.10 3.95
N HIS A 104 3.92 -15.27 3.29
CA HIS A 104 4.71 -14.24 2.63
C HIS A 104 4.64 -14.42 1.11
N ASN A 105 4.32 -13.38 0.34
CA ASN A 105 4.12 -13.50 -1.13
C ASN A 105 5.36 -13.04 -1.94
N SER A 106 6.49 -12.74 -1.29
CA SER A 106 7.71 -12.25 -1.96
C SER A 106 8.31 -13.23 -2.95
N ASP A 107 8.15 -14.53 -2.72
CA ASP A 107 8.94 -15.56 -3.39
C ASP A 107 8.52 -15.80 -4.85
N GLU A 108 7.36 -15.30 -5.25
CA GLU A 108 6.79 -15.46 -6.59
C GLU A 108 7.04 -14.24 -7.50
N ALA A 109 7.73 -13.22 -6.99
CA ALA A 109 7.86 -11.95 -7.67
C ALA A 109 9.04 -11.93 -8.66
N ILE A 110 8.80 -11.39 -9.85
CA ILE A 110 9.85 -11.14 -10.85
C ILE A 110 10.46 -9.77 -10.56
N ARG A 111 11.73 -9.76 -10.17
CA ARG A 111 12.46 -8.52 -9.89
C ARG A 111 13.00 -7.89 -11.16
N MET A 112 12.78 -6.59 -11.29
CA MET A 112 13.30 -5.75 -12.36
C MET A 112 14.15 -4.63 -11.77
N ARG A 113 15.21 -4.25 -12.48
CA ARG A 113 16.03 -3.10 -12.13
C ARG A 113 16.12 -2.18 -13.34
N LEU A 114 15.66 -0.94 -13.17
CA LEU A 114 15.58 0.05 -14.23
C LEU A 114 16.49 1.24 -13.94
N ALA A 115 17.01 1.88 -14.98
CA ALA A 115 17.62 3.20 -14.84
C ALA A 115 16.53 4.23 -14.46
N ARG A 116 16.90 5.31 -13.76
CA ARG A 116 15.94 6.33 -13.30
C ARG A 116 15.10 6.90 -14.44
N GLU A 117 15.72 7.33 -15.53
CA GLU A 117 14.97 7.95 -16.63
C GLU A 117 14.08 6.92 -17.34
N GLU A 118 14.53 5.68 -17.52
CA GLU A 118 13.68 4.60 -18.05
C GLU A 118 12.46 4.36 -17.16
N PHE A 119 12.63 4.28 -15.84
CA PHE A 119 11.51 4.16 -14.91
C PHE A 119 10.53 5.34 -15.02
N ILE A 120 11.04 6.57 -15.10
CA ILE A 120 10.23 7.79 -15.22
C ILE A 120 9.43 7.78 -16.52
N ASP A 121 10.04 7.38 -17.63
CA ASP A 121 9.38 7.31 -18.95
C ASP A 121 8.24 6.30 -18.92
N ARG A 122 8.47 5.09 -18.39
CA ARG A 122 7.45 4.05 -18.23
C ARG A 122 6.31 4.47 -17.29
N LEU A 123 6.65 5.15 -16.19
CA LEU A 123 5.66 5.67 -15.26
C LEU A 123 4.80 6.76 -15.92
N SER A 124 5.41 7.64 -16.71
CA SER A 124 4.74 8.77 -17.36
C SER A 124 3.92 8.36 -18.58
N SER A 125 4.28 7.25 -19.24
CA SER A 125 3.52 6.67 -20.33
C SER A 125 2.31 5.84 -19.88
N GLY A 126 2.15 5.64 -18.56
CA GLY A 126 1.06 4.84 -18.00
C GLY A 126 1.29 3.33 -18.10
N GLU A 127 2.52 2.85 -18.25
CA GLU A 127 2.82 1.40 -18.40
C GLU A 127 2.31 0.56 -17.22
N TYR A 128 2.17 1.16 -16.04
CA TYR A 128 1.70 0.48 -14.83
C TYR A 128 0.20 0.69 -14.57
N GLU A 129 -0.52 1.34 -15.48
CA GLU A 129 -1.96 1.59 -15.33
C GLU A 129 -2.78 0.53 -16.08
N ASN A 130 -3.95 0.18 -15.52
CA ASN A 130 -4.92 -0.75 -16.11
C ASN A 130 -4.32 -2.12 -16.45
N LEU A 131 -3.47 -2.64 -15.57
CA LEU A 131 -2.90 -3.97 -15.71
C LEU A 131 -3.99 -5.05 -15.63
N PRO A 132 -3.73 -6.27 -16.16
CA PRO A 132 -4.62 -7.39 -15.98
C PRO A 132 -4.97 -7.60 -14.49
N PRO A 133 -6.20 -8.02 -14.17
CA PRO A 133 -6.59 -8.24 -12.78
C PRO A 133 -5.60 -9.13 -12.05
N ARG A 134 -5.16 -8.67 -10.87
CA ARG A 134 -4.17 -9.32 -9.98
C ARG A 134 -2.71 -9.21 -10.42
N ASP A 135 -2.41 -8.71 -11.60
CA ASP A 135 -1.04 -8.34 -11.93
C ASP A 135 -0.70 -7.03 -11.19
N LEU A 136 0.40 -7.05 -10.46
CA LEU A 136 0.82 -5.95 -9.62
C LEU A 136 2.28 -5.62 -9.90
N VAL A 137 2.54 -4.33 -10.06
CA VAL A 137 3.87 -3.73 -10.01
C VAL A 137 4.01 -2.92 -8.73
N SER A 138 5.07 -3.20 -7.99
CA SER A 138 5.45 -2.50 -6.76
C SER A 138 6.80 -1.82 -6.92
N PHE A 139 6.88 -0.57 -6.46
CA PHE A 139 8.11 0.18 -6.30
C PHE A 139 8.80 -0.21 -4.99
N TYR A 140 10.07 -0.59 -5.05
CA TYR A 140 10.84 -0.99 -3.88
C TYR A 140 11.70 0.13 -3.34
N SER A 141 11.92 0.12 -2.02
CA SER A 141 12.78 1.08 -1.35
C SER A 141 14.23 0.99 -1.82
N SER A 142 14.70 -0.21 -2.16
CA SER A 142 16.07 -0.47 -2.61
C SER A 142 16.40 0.32 -3.89
N VAL A 143 17.40 1.19 -3.80
CA VAL A 143 17.82 2.08 -4.88
C VAL A 143 19.34 2.18 -4.95
N GLN A 144 19.87 2.42 -6.16
CA GLN A 144 21.23 2.91 -6.31
C GLN A 144 21.22 4.43 -6.24
N VAL A 145 22.06 5.01 -5.38
CA VAL A 145 22.24 6.46 -5.28
C VAL A 145 23.61 6.84 -5.85
N ALA A 146 23.67 7.93 -6.60
CA ALA A 146 24.89 8.41 -7.25
C ALA A 146 25.98 8.75 -6.21
N GLY A 147 27.16 8.14 -6.38
CA GLY A 147 28.29 8.35 -5.48
C GLY A 147 28.25 7.54 -4.18
N GLU A 148 27.19 6.77 -3.94
CA GLU A 148 27.13 5.83 -2.82
C GLU A 148 27.66 4.45 -3.25
N PRO A 149 28.62 3.86 -2.51
CA PRO A 149 29.20 2.57 -2.87
C PRO A 149 28.25 1.40 -2.59
N GLN A 150 27.26 1.60 -1.73
CA GLN A 150 26.31 0.58 -1.31
C GLN A 150 24.90 0.89 -1.81
N SER A 151 24.06 -0.14 -1.86
CA SER A 151 22.63 0.05 -2.10
C SER A 151 22.02 0.80 -0.92
N MET A 152 21.20 1.80 -1.22
CA MET A 152 20.49 2.60 -0.24
C MET A 152 19.00 2.27 -0.32
N HIS A 153 18.21 2.83 0.61
CA HIS A 153 16.77 2.67 0.65
C HIS A 153 16.07 4.02 0.71
N LEU A 154 15.03 4.23 -0.08
CA LEU A 154 14.07 5.29 0.19
C LEU A 154 13.10 4.81 1.29
N PRO A 155 12.92 5.53 2.40
CA PRO A 155 11.89 5.18 3.38
C PRO A 155 10.51 5.16 2.71
N LEU A 156 9.83 4.01 2.74
CA LEU A 156 8.46 3.87 2.26
C LEU A 156 7.57 3.48 3.44
N LEU A 157 6.33 3.93 3.48
CA LEU A 157 5.36 3.51 4.50
C LEU A 157 3.95 3.37 3.90
N ASP A 158 3.26 2.29 4.28
CA ASP A 158 1.81 2.12 4.07
C ASP A 158 1.07 2.51 5.35
N LEU A 159 0.26 3.57 5.27
CA LEU A 159 -0.50 4.11 6.39
C LEU A 159 -1.94 3.60 6.30
N GLY A 160 -2.27 2.69 7.22
CA GLY A 160 -3.55 1.98 7.28
C GLY A 160 -4.75 2.81 7.77
N VAL A 161 -4.58 4.12 7.97
CA VAL A 161 -5.68 5.02 8.31
C VAL A 161 -6.63 5.19 7.13
N LYS A 162 -7.93 5.31 7.44
CA LYS A 162 -8.97 5.58 6.45
C LYS A 162 -8.74 6.94 5.80
N THR A 163 -8.97 7.02 4.49
CA THR A 163 -8.92 8.29 3.75
C THR A 163 -9.98 9.29 4.21
N GLY A 164 -9.59 10.56 4.24
CA GLY A 164 -10.40 11.69 4.72
C GLY A 164 -9.58 12.63 5.61
N PRO A 165 -10.15 13.77 6.03
CA PRO A 165 -9.40 14.82 6.75
C PRO A 165 -8.68 14.33 8.01
N ASP A 166 -9.35 13.54 8.86
CA ASP A 166 -8.77 13.04 10.11
C ASP A 166 -7.67 12.00 9.86
N GLY A 167 -7.85 11.15 8.84
CA GLY A 167 -6.86 10.16 8.45
C GLY A 167 -5.61 10.82 7.86
N GLU A 168 -5.80 11.82 7.00
CA GLU A 168 -4.71 12.62 6.45
C GLU A 168 -3.93 13.33 7.56
N ALA A 169 -4.61 14.01 8.47
CA ALA A 169 -3.98 14.68 9.60
C ALA A 169 -3.18 13.69 10.47
N SER A 170 -3.74 12.51 10.74
CA SER A 170 -3.07 11.44 11.49
C SER A 170 -1.84 10.90 10.75
N ALA A 171 -1.94 10.69 9.44
CA ALA A 171 -0.85 10.26 8.58
C ALA A 171 0.31 11.27 8.62
N ILE A 172 0.02 12.56 8.42
CA ILE A 172 1.02 13.64 8.47
C ILE A 172 1.66 13.72 9.85
N ALA A 173 0.86 13.68 10.92
CA ALA A 173 1.37 13.73 12.30
C ALA A 173 2.30 12.55 12.62
N ALA A 174 1.97 11.33 12.17
CA ALA A 174 2.83 10.17 12.34
C ALA A 174 4.16 10.32 11.57
N LEU A 175 4.13 10.82 10.34
CA LEU A 175 5.34 11.06 9.54
C LEU A 175 6.23 12.15 10.16
N HIS A 176 5.64 13.20 10.74
CA HIS A 176 6.37 14.20 11.52
C HIS A 176 6.98 13.61 12.78
N ALA A 177 6.25 12.76 13.52
CA ALA A 177 6.78 12.09 14.71
C ALA A 177 7.93 11.12 14.39
N LEU A 178 7.95 10.56 13.17
CA LEU A 178 9.07 9.77 12.64
C LEU A 178 10.20 10.62 12.06
N GLU A 179 10.05 11.94 12.01
CA GLU A 179 11.01 12.90 11.46
C GLU A 179 11.31 12.65 9.97
N LEU A 180 10.32 12.15 9.23
CA LEU A 180 10.47 11.82 7.82
C LEU A 180 10.12 13.00 6.91
N ARG A 181 10.80 13.06 5.77
CA ARG A 181 10.58 14.05 4.71
C ARG A 181 10.29 13.35 3.41
N GLY A 182 9.34 13.85 2.62
CA GLY A 182 8.94 13.18 1.39
C GLY A 182 7.58 13.60 0.86
N LEU A 183 6.95 12.68 0.13
CA LEU A 183 5.66 12.88 -0.52
C LEU A 183 4.63 11.90 0.03
N LEU A 184 3.45 12.42 0.36
CA LEU A 184 2.30 11.62 0.76
C LEU A 184 1.30 11.54 -0.40
N PHE A 185 0.84 10.33 -0.68
CA PHE A 185 -0.19 10.04 -1.67
C PHE A 185 -1.35 9.31 -1.02
N MET A 186 -2.55 9.52 -1.55
CA MET A 186 -3.74 8.72 -1.27
C MET A 186 -3.82 7.62 -2.34
N SER A 187 -3.91 6.34 -1.93
CA SER A 187 -3.95 5.18 -2.84
C SER A 187 -5.17 4.31 -2.52
N GLY A 188 -6.31 4.66 -3.11
CA GLY A 188 -7.59 4.00 -2.84
C GLY A 188 -8.11 4.28 -1.42
N ARG A 189 -7.85 3.37 -0.47
CA ARG A 189 -8.39 3.42 0.90
C ARG A 189 -7.36 3.69 2.00
N SER A 190 -6.10 3.87 1.63
CA SER A 190 -4.98 4.15 2.53
C SER A 190 -4.11 5.29 1.98
N TYR A 191 -3.12 5.69 2.76
CA TYR A 191 -2.09 6.63 2.32
C TYR A 191 -0.74 5.93 2.16
N HIS A 192 0.01 6.32 1.14
CA HIS A 192 1.34 5.81 0.83
C HIS A 192 2.36 6.95 0.90
N PHE A 193 3.42 6.74 1.67
CA PHE A 193 4.51 7.70 1.82
C PHE A 193 5.77 7.26 1.07
N TYR A 194 6.39 8.22 0.37
CA TYR A 194 7.67 8.07 -0.32
C TYR A 194 8.67 9.08 0.23
N GLY A 195 9.68 8.58 0.95
CA GLY A 195 10.73 9.38 1.58
C GLY A 195 11.71 9.96 0.57
N SER A 196 12.20 11.18 0.83
CA SER A 196 13.14 11.90 -0.04
C SER A 196 14.60 11.70 0.32
N ASP A 197 14.89 11.16 1.51
CA ASP A 197 16.23 10.98 2.03
C ASP A 197 16.60 9.50 1.99
N PRO A 198 17.53 9.08 1.12
CA PRO A 198 18.01 7.70 1.13
C PRO A 198 18.70 7.36 2.45
N VAL A 199 18.41 6.17 2.97
CA VAL A 199 18.95 5.64 4.23
C VAL A 199 19.61 4.29 4.00
N THR A 200 20.49 3.91 4.90
CA THR A 200 21.09 2.57 4.95
C THR A 200 20.08 1.52 5.44
N ALA A 201 20.38 0.23 5.24
CA ALA A 201 19.51 -0.84 5.73
C ALA A 201 19.30 -0.84 7.28
N PRO A 202 20.33 -0.59 8.12
CA PRO A 202 20.14 -0.44 9.56
C PRO A 202 19.22 0.74 9.93
N GLU A 203 19.36 1.87 9.24
CA GLU A 203 18.50 3.04 9.46
C GLU A 203 17.06 2.76 9.02
N LEU A 204 16.85 2.09 7.89
CA LEU A 204 15.53 1.64 7.46
C LEU A 204 14.88 0.74 8.51
N THR A 205 15.64 -0.21 9.07
CA THR A 205 15.18 -1.12 10.12
C THR A 205 14.75 -0.34 11.36
N ALA A 206 15.52 0.67 11.76
CA ALA A 206 15.16 1.54 12.88
C ALA A 206 13.89 2.37 12.60
N ILE A 207 13.74 2.89 11.39
CA ILE A 207 12.53 3.62 10.95
C ILE A 207 11.31 2.69 11.02
N LEU A 208 11.40 1.49 10.45
CA LEU A 208 10.30 0.51 10.47
C LEU A 208 9.95 0.06 11.89
N GLY A 209 10.96 -0.16 12.74
CA GLY A 209 10.74 -0.50 14.15
C GLY A 209 9.99 0.59 14.92
N ARG A 210 10.31 1.87 14.69
CA ARG A 210 9.56 3.00 15.25
C ARG A 210 8.17 3.12 14.64
N ALA A 211 8.04 2.92 13.33
CA ALA A 211 6.77 2.97 12.62
C ALA A 211 5.78 1.90 13.12
N GLN A 212 6.27 0.71 13.47
CA GLN A 212 5.47 -0.36 14.08
C GLN A 212 4.74 0.09 15.36
N LEU A 213 5.36 0.97 16.16
CA LEU A 213 4.79 1.48 17.41
C LEU A 213 3.60 2.42 17.17
N LEU A 214 3.43 2.92 15.94
CA LEU A 214 2.37 3.84 15.56
C LEU A 214 1.15 3.15 14.95
N SER A 215 1.02 1.83 15.10
CA SER A 215 -0.22 1.11 14.77
C SER A 215 -1.39 1.62 15.62
N PRO A 216 -2.61 1.82 15.06
CA PRO A 216 -3.03 1.43 13.71
C PRO A 216 -2.86 2.52 12.65
N ILE A 217 -2.16 3.62 12.94
CA ILE A 217 -1.96 4.68 11.94
C ILE A 217 -1.10 4.15 10.78
N ILE A 218 -0.04 3.42 11.12
CA ILE A 218 0.80 2.69 10.18
C ILE A 218 0.37 1.21 10.21
N ASP A 219 0.30 0.57 9.04
CA ASP A 219 -0.08 -0.85 8.98
C ASP A 219 1.05 -1.72 9.57
N SER A 220 0.83 -2.21 10.79
CA SER A 220 1.77 -3.07 11.53
C SER A 220 2.08 -4.38 10.82
N ARG A 221 1.13 -4.92 10.06
CA ARG A 221 1.34 -6.15 9.31
C ARG A 221 2.24 -5.87 8.11
N TRP A 222 1.95 -4.79 7.38
CA TRP A 222 2.79 -4.36 6.26
C TRP A 222 4.23 -4.12 6.74
N VAL A 223 4.43 -3.38 7.84
CA VAL A 223 5.75 -3.12 8.43
C VAL A 223 6.45 -4.42 8.81
N SER A 224 5.75 -5.36 9.44
CA SER A 224 6.32 -6.66 9.83
C SER A 224 6.81 -7.47 8.63
N HIS A 225 6.04 -7.48 7.53
CA HIS A 225 6.47 -8.08 6.26
C HIS A 225 7.71 -7.37 5.68
N GLN A 226 7.76 -6.04 5.72
CA GLN A 226 8.93 -5.30 5.20
C GLN A 226 10.19 -5.53 6.03
N LEU A 227 10.05 -5.69 7.35
CA LEU A 227 11.16 -6.05 8.24
C LEU A 227 11.73 -7.45 7.93
N ILE A 228 10.87 -8.41 7.59
CA ILE A 228 11.28 -9.75 7.14
C ILE A 228 12.04 -9.65 5.80
N ASP A 229 11.53 -8.85 4.86
CA ASP A 229 12.14 -8.68 3.54
C ASP A 229 13.45 -7.87 3.55
N GLY A 230 13.68 -7.06 4.60
CA GLY A 230 14.81 -6.11 4.66
C GLY A 230 14.69 -4.95 3.66
N ARG A 231 13.53 -4.78 3.03
CA ARG A 231 13.21 -3.72 2.07
C ARG A 231 11.70 -3.48 2.08
N CYS A 232 11.29 -2.33 1.56
CA CYS A 232 9.88 -1.94 1.53
C CYS A 232 9.35 -1.97 0.10
N GLY A 233 8.10 -2.35 -0.10
CA GLY A 233 7.41 -2.28 -1.39
C GLY A 233 6.08 -1.55 -1.28
N LEU A 234 5.84 -0.60 -2.19
CA LEU A 234 4.55 0.05 -2.37
C LEU A 234 4.03 -0.16 -3.78
N ARG A 235 2.78 -0.59 -3.91
CA ARG A 235 2.14 -0.75 -5.23
C ARG A 235 2.05 0.60 -5.93
N ILE A 236 2.49 0.64 -7.18
CA ILE A 236 2.34 1.79 -8.09
C ILE A 236 1.37 1.52 -9.23
N SER A 237 1.00 0.26 -9.44
CA SER A 237 0.08 -0.18 -10.49
C SER A 237 -1.39 0.01 -10.15
N THR A 238 -2.21 0.08 -11.19
CA THR A 238 -3.69 0.02 -11.12
C THR A 238 -4.22 -1.18 -11.90
N ASP A 239 -5.41 -1.64 -11.51
CA ASP A 239 -6.15 -2.72 -12.17
C ASP A 239 -7.65 -2.42 -12.13
N SER A 240 -8.42 -2.90 -13.12
CA SER A 240 -9.83 -2.54 -13.27
C SER A 240 -10.77 -3.09 -12.18
N GLU A 241 -10.34 -4.07 -11.38
CA GLU A 241 -11.22 -4.73 -10.40
C GLU A 241 -11.03 -4.19 -8.98
N LYS A 242 -9.79 -4.17 -8.51
CA LYS A 242 -9.48 -3.95 -7.10
C LYS A 242 -8.94 -2.55 -6.85
N THR A 243 -8.12 -2.03 -7.76
CA THR A 243 -7.49 -0.73 -7.61
C THR A 243 -7.49 0.06 -8.91
N PRO A 244 -8.65 0.59 -9.30
CA PRO A 244 -8.83 1.24 -10.59
C PRO A 244 -8.13 2.60 -10.67
N ASP A 245 -7.98 3.28 -9.53
CA ASP A 245 -7.48 4.65 -9.50
C ASP A 245 -5.99 4.72 -9.14
N PRO A 246 -5.20 5.54 -9.86
CA PRO A 246 -3.79 5.75 -9.54
C PRO A 246 -3.65 6.55 -8.24
N PRO A 247 -2.51 6.43 -7.53
CA PRO A 247 -2.27 7.21 -6.32
C PRO A 247 -2.30 8.71 -6.61
N THR A 248 -3.02 9.46 -5.79
CA THR A 248 -3.20 10.91 -5.91
C THR A 248 -2.35 11.62 -4.87
N PHE A 249 -1.60 12.64 -5.29
CA PHE A 249 -0.77 13.45 -4.41
C PHE A 249 -1.63 14.19 -3.38
N VAL A 250 -1.18 14.15 -2.13
CA VAL A 250 -1.84 14.80 -1.00
C VAL A 250 -1.02 16.02 -0.59
N THR A 251 0.21 15.79 -0.14
CA THR A 251 1.08 16.86 0.35
C THR A 251 2.55 16.45 0.37
N ARG A 252 3.42 17.44 0.54
CA ARG A 252 4.82 17.24 0.88
C ARG A 252 4.96 17.31 2.39
N VAL A 253 5.67 16.34 2.96
CA VAL A 253 5.90 16.24 4.40
C VAL A 253 7.32 16.67 4.72
N GLY A 254 7.48 17.46 5.79
CA GLY A 254 8.81 17.84 6.31
C GLY A 254 9.54 18.96 5.56
N THR A 255 8.81 19.88 4.90
CA THR A 255 9.38 21.15 4.44
C THR A 255 9.60 22.10 5.61
N LYS A 256 10.84 22.52 5.85
CA LYS A 256 11.12 23.77 6.58
C LYS A 256 10.90 24.95 5.67
#